data_AF-A0A930HQK8-F1
#
_entry.id   AF-A0A930HQK8-F1
#
_cell.length_a   1.000
_cell.length_b   1.000
_cell.length_c   1.000
_cell.angle_alpha   90.00
_cell.angle_beta   90.00
_cell.angle_gamma   90.00
#
_symmetry.space_group_name_H-M   'P 1'
#
loop_
_entity.id
_entity.type
_entity.pdbx_description
1 polymer ?
#
loop_
_entity_poly.entity_id
_entity_poly.type
_entity_poly.pdbx_seq_one_letter_code
_entity_poly.pdbx_strand_id
1 'polypeptide(L)' 'FVGNVAGYAGHKTTFTLDFLDAGKTYPATIYADGKGANYKTNPEVYTIRKVQVKKGSKLSLTSAPGGGFAISILPNKK' A
#
# COMPACT_ATOMS: atom_id res chain seq x y z
N PHE A 1 -5.17 8.76 3.31
CA PHE A 1 -3.86 8.16 2.99
C PHE A 1 -3.59 7.02 3.95
N VAL A 2 -2.78 6.04 3.57
CA VAL A 2 -2.35 4.91 4.42
C VAL A 2 -0.85 4.71 4.25
N GLY A 3 -0.14 4.36 5.31
CA GLY A 3 1.29 4.04 5.26
C GLY A 3 1.66 2.93 6.23
N ASN A 4 2.75 2.23 5.92
CA ASN A 4 3.39 1.24 6.78
C ASN A 4 4.91 1.34 6.67
N VAL A 5 5.57 1.04 7.78
CA VAL A 5 7.01 0.79 7.86
C VAL A 5 7.22 -0.55 8.54
N ALA A 6 8.26 -1.28 8.12
CA ALA A 6 8.59 -2.58 8.67
C ALA A 6 10.01 -2.59 9.26
N GLY A 7 10.19 -3.34 10.35
CA GLY A 7 11.51 -3.62 10.92
C GLY A 7 12.30 -4.65 10.10
N TYR A 8 13.35 -5.20 10.69
CA TYR A 8 14.28 -6.12 10.00
C TYR A 8 13.66 -7.43 9.52
N ALA A 9 12.54 -7.87 10.10
CA ALA A 9 11.85 -9.09 9.66
C ALA A 9 10.89 -8.86 8.46
N GLY A 10 10.76 -7.62 7.99
CA GLY A 10 9.67 -7.24 7.09
C GLY A 10 8.32 -7.33 7.78
N HIS A 11 7.23 -7.21 7.01
CA HIS A 11 5.88 -7.36 7.55
C HIS A 11 4.87 -7.72 6.46
N LYS A 12 3.86 -8.54 6.81
CA LYS A 12 2.71 -8.83 5.95
C LYS A 12 1.47 -8.18 6.54
N THR A 13 0.92 -7.21 5.81
CA THR A 13 -0.26 -6.46 6.25
C THR A 13 -1.46 -6.89 5.44
N THR A 14 -2.55 -7.25 6.12
CA THR A 14 -3.87 -7.39 5.50
C THR A 14 -4.86 -6.54 6.29
N PHE A 15 -5.55 -5.64 5.60
CA PHE A 15 -6.48 -4.71 6.23
C PHE A 15 -7.66 -4.39 5.31
N THR A 16 -8.77 -3.98 5.92
CA THR A 16 -9.98 -3.56 5.22
C THR A 16 -10.08 -2.03 5.19
N LEU A 17 -10.59 -1.50 4.08
CA LEU A 17 -10.79 -0.07 3.87
C LEU A 17 -12.15 0.39 4.41
N ASP A 18 -12.51 -0.02 5.63
CA ASP A 18 -13.83 0.26 6.22
C ASP A 18 -14.02 1.71 6.65
N PHE A 19 -12.91 2.46 6.71
CA PHE A 19 -12.89 3.90 6.98
C PHE A 19 -13.30 4.76 5.77
N LEU A 20 -13.49 4.17 4.57
CA LEU A 20 -13.96 4.91 3.40
C LEU A 20 -15.46 5.19 3.47
N ASP A 21 -15.90 6.23 2.76
CA ASP A 21 -17.32 6.58 2.69
C ASP A 21 -18.14 5.49 1.99
N ALA A 22 -19.34 5.22 2.51
CA ALA A 22 -20.27 4.29 1.88
C ALA A 22 -20.73 4.80 0.51
N GLY A 23 -20.85 3.89 -0.46
CA GLY A 23 -21.32 4.20 -1.82
C GLY A 23 -20.32 4.94 -2.72
N LYS A 24 -19.11 5.27 -2.23
CA LYS A 24 -18.07 5.93 -3.03
C LYS A 24 -16.98 4.95 -3.48
N THR A 25 -16.45 5.21 -4.68
CA THR A 25 -15.28 4.54 -5.24
C THR A 25 -14.14 5.54 -5.38
N TYR A 26 -12.92 5.12 -5.01
CA TYR A 26 -11.72 5.95 -5.01
C TYR A 26 -10.63 5.28 -5.84
N PRO A 27 -9.89 6.03 -6.68
CA PRO A 27 -8.59 5.57 -7.16
C PRO A 27 -7.59 5.54 -6.00
N ALA A 28 -6.99 4.38 -5.80
CA ALA A 28 -5.87 4.19 -4.90
C ALA A 28 -4.57 3.99 -5.70
N THR A 29 -3.56 4.82 -5.45
CA THR A 29 -2.19 4.58 -5.95
C THR A 29 -1.37 3.98 -4.83
N ILE A 30 -0.84 2.78 -5.06
CA ILE A 30 -0.09 1.99 -4.09
C ILE A 30 1.38 2.02 -4.51
N TYR A 31 2.22 2.53 -3.61
CA TYR A 31 3.67 2.54 -3.68
C TYR A 31 4.14 1.49 -2.68
N ALA A 32 4.76 0.42 -3.13
CA ALA A 32 5.18 -0.67 -2.25
C ALA A 32 6.54 -1.22 -2.67
N ASP A 33 7.25 -1.81 -1.72
CA ASP A 33 8.46 -2.58 -1.99
C ASP A 33 8.26 -3.58 -3.13
N GLY A 34 9.20 -3.60 -4.06
CA GLY A 34 9.18 -4.53 -5.19
C GLY A 34 9.77 -5.89 -4.81
N LYS A 35 9.66 -6.86 -5.73
CA LYS A 35 10.20 -8.20 -5.50
C LYS A 35 11.71 -8.13 -5.30
N GLY A 36 12.19 -8.66 -4.18
CA GLY A 36 13.63 -8.65 -3.85
C GLY A 36 14.14 -7.33 -3.27
N ALA A 37 13.25 -6.41 -2.89
CA ALA A 37 13.62 -5.23 -2.12
C ALA A 37 14.25 -5.62 -0.77
N ASN A 38 15.29 -4.89 -0.37
CA ASN A 38 15.97 -5.07 0.90
C ASN A 38 16.74 -3.79 1.24
N TYR A 39 16.60 -3.28 2.47
CA TYR A 39 17.23 -2.02 2.88
C TYR A 39 18.74 -1.96 2.67
N LYS A 40 19.45 -3.11 2.69
CA LYS A 40 20.91 -3.19 2.61
C LYS A 40 21.42 -3.51 1.21
N THR A 41 20.79 -4.46 0.52
CA THR A 41 21.32 -5.01 -0.73
C THR A 41 20.62 -4.47 -1.98
N ASN A 42 19.38 -3.99 -1.85
CA ASN A 42 18.57 -3.56 -3.00
C ASN A 42 17.45 -2.59 -2.57
N PRO A 43 17.80 -1.37 -2.09
CA PRO A 43 16.86 -0.49 -1.41
C PRO A 43 15.90 0.26 -2.34
N GLU A 44 16.24 0.43 -3.62
CA GLU A 44 15.48 1.27 -4.56
C GLU A 44 14.40 0.51 -5.34
N VAL A 45 14.18 -0.78 -5.06
CA VAL A 45 13.22 -1.59 -5.78
C VAL A 45 11.81 -1.41 -5.23
N TYR A 46 10.96 -0.74 -6.00
CA TYR A 46 9.55 -0.50 -5.67
C TYR A 46 8.63 -0.75 -6.86
N THR A 47 7.34 -0.88 -6.57
CA THR A 47 6.26 -0.97 -7.55
C THR A 47 5.25 0.15 -7.30
N ILE A 48 4.71 0.70 -8.40
CA ILE A 48 3.61 1.66 -8.35
C ILE A 48 2.46 1.09 -9.15
N ARG A 49 1.28 0.96 -8.52
CA ARG A 49 0.08 0.49 -9.21
C ARG A 49 -1.16 1.27 -8.79
N LYS A 50 -2.07 1.47 -9.72
CA LYS A 50 -3.36 2.12 -9.50
C LYS A 50 -4.48 1.09 -9.50
N VAL A 51 -5.37 1.17 -8.53
CA VAL A 51 -6.54 0.29 -8.40
C VAL A 51 -7.76 1.10 -7.97
N GLN A 52 -8.96 0.63 -8.31
CA GLN A 52 -10.21 1.18 -7.77
C GLN A 52 -10.55 0.47 -6.46
N VAL A 53 -10.87 1.24 -5.42
CA VAL A 53 -11.26 0.71 -4.10
C VAL A 53 -12.52 1.37 -3.60
N LYS A 54 -13.25 0.66 -2.72
CA LYS A 54 -14.45 1.16 -2.04
C LYS A 54 -14.43 0.72 -0.57
N LYS A 55 -15.38 1.21 0.22
CA LYS A 55 -15.59 0.72 1.58
C LYS A 55 -15.69 -0.80 1.61
N GLY A 56 -14.96 -1.45 2.51
CA GLY A 56 -14.90 -2.92 2.62
C GLY A 56 -13.92 -3.62 1.66
N SER A 57 -13.27 -2.90 0.74
CA SER A 57 -12.17 -3.46 -0.05
C SER A 57 -11.05 -3.94 0.88
N LYS A 58 -10.52 -5.13 0.63
CA LYS A 58 -9.39 -5.70 1.37
C LYS A 58 -8.10 -5.54 0.58
N LEU A 59 -7.06 -5.01 1.20
CA LEU A 59 -5.72 -4.93 0.63
C LEU A 59 -4.79 -5.86 1.40
N SER A 60 -3.98 -6.60 0.66
CA SER A 60 -2.88 -7.42 1.19
C SER A 60 -1.58 -6.95 0.57
N LEU A 61 -0.65 -6.52 1.41
CA LEU A 61 0.64 -5.95 1.01
C LEU A 61 1.75 -6.57 1.87
N THR A 62 2.94 -6.69 1.27
CA THR A 62 4.13 -7.16 1.97
C THR A 62 5.17 -6.05 1.92
N SER A 63 5.75 -5.76 3.08
CA SER A 63 6.91 -4.88 3.23
C SER A 63 8.15 -5.74 3.42
N ALA A 64 9.19 -5.40 2.68
CA ALA A 64 10.50 -6.00 2.80
C ALA A 64 11.15 -5.62 4.15
N PRO A 65 12.22 -6.33 4.57
CA PRO A 65 13.07 -5.92 5.67
C PRO A 65 13.51 -4.45 5.57
N GLY A 66 13.15 -3.65 6.57
CA GLY A 66 13.46 -2.21 6.62
C GLY A 66 12.73 -1.37 5.57
N GLY A 67 11.73 -1.95 4.89
CA GLY A 67 10.95 -1.29 3.84
C GLY A 67 9.58 -0.82 4.34
N GLY A 68 8.63 -0.73 3.42
CA GLY A 68 7.30 -0.20 3.69
C GLY A 68 6.40 -0.11 2.48
N PHE A 69 5.27 0.57 2.67
CA PHE A 69 4.42 0.99 1.58
C PHE A 69 3.68 2.29 1.93
N ALA A 70 3.25 3.00 0.90
CA ALA A 70 2.38 4.16 0.99
C ALA A 70 1.22 4.03 0.00
N ILE A 71 0.04 4.51 0.39
CA ILE A 71 -1.15 4.50 -0.45
C ILE A 71 -1.81 5.87 -0.43
N SER A 72 -1.89 6.49 -1.60
CA SER A 72 -2.78 7.62 -1.83
C SER A 72 -4.15 7.10 -2.20
N ILE A 73 -5.17 7.52 -1.47
CA ILE A 73 -6.58 7.21 -1.76
C ILE A 73 -7.25 8.58 -1.86
N LEU A 74 -7.46 9.04 -3.09
CA LEU A 74 -7.97 10.37 -3.37
C LEU A 74 -9.28 10.23 -4.14
N PRO A 75 -10.29 11.08 -3.89
CA PRO A 75 -11.48 11.10 -4.73
C PRO A 75 -11.10 11.47 -6.17
N ASN A 76 -11.86 10.97 -7.15
CA ASN A 76 -11.72 11.46 -8.51
C ASN A 76 -11.93 12.97 -8.52
N LYS A 77 -11.03 13.70 -9.20
CA LYS A 77 -11.23 15.13 -9.43
C LYS A 77 -12.48 15.29 -10.29
N LYS A 78 -13.41 16.13 -9.82
CA LYS A 78 -14.53 16.62 -10.63
C LYS A 78 -14.00 17.56 -11.70
#